data_AF-A0A7W1RMB6-F1
#
_entry.id   AF-A0A7W1RMB6-F1
#
_cell.length_a   1.000
_cell.length_b   1.000
_cell.length_c   1.000
_cell.angle_alpha   90.00
_cell.angle_beta   90.00
_cell.angle_gamma   90.00
#
_symmetry.space_group_name_H-M   'P 1'
#
loop_
_entity.id
_entity.type
_entity.pdbx_description
1 polymer ?
#
loop_
_entity_poly.entity_id
_entity_poly.type
_entity_poly.pdbx_seq_one_letter_code
_entity_poly.pdbx_strand_id
1 'polypeptide(L)'
;MNFPIPLPDDPRKWDGWSRYNSPDLYERLCLDPQTHPSNELIEERFRELLLWWQKKLPLKNQPSNPLAQLLRSGLDESSRFLTEARAELLDPERRQKMDDELAAQAEERTVAEFQKYLAFALNDKTLLPHEEETLLQFGRDNALSEERMRELIEGELVAIGAVRIVPPTPDEAAVAKNGARKLDPKEDFLRVLRLSGLDSDGLTDEQRDAFINVAENLGLESGDAEDLVDLYLEEIDSLSAPPPPPPKSAAKVPPKVAAAVSAPGVAAAAAPPIDVVNERARFQRFNSTIGVEMLFVPSGVFQMGSDAPDAAPNEYPVSPVTLTRFYLSRHPITNAQYEMFDPSHARKRAPGVGDRHPVIYVSSAEAVKFCQWLSSRERRRYRLPTEAEWEYAARGTDGRKYPWGGQEGRGDLANFADRNTVFAWSDREIDDGFPESSPVGSFPVGASPFGIEDMAGNVWEWCSDFLEPYRGTPKTNPRAAKSGAKRVYRGGSWKSRFNSLRATTRGSNVPNYSCNDLGFRVVCECE
;
A
#
# COMPACT_ATOMS: atom_id res chain seq x y z
N MET A 1 -0.50 27.57 -7.20
CA MET A 1 -0.53 27.44 -8.68
C MET A 1 -0.43 28.83 -9.29
N ASN A 2 0.23 28.98 -10.43
CA ASN A 2 0.51 30.32 -10.99
C ASN A 2 -0.49 30.70 -12.07
N PHE A 3 -1.05 31.91 -11.98
CA PHE A 3 -1.82 32.53 -13.05
C PHE A 3 -0.84 33.12 -14.09
N PRO A 4 -0.70 32.51 -15.28
CA PRO A 4 0.32 32.91 -16.24
C PRO A 4 -0.04 34.25 -16.89
N ILE A 5 0.95 35.13 -17.01
CA ILE A 5 0.83 36.42 -17.70
C ILE A 5 1.84 36.43 -18.86
N PRO A 6 1.41 36.52 -20.13
CA PRO A 6 0.02 36.54 -20.60
C PRO A 6 -0.64 35.14 -20.54
N LEU A 7 -1.98 35.10 -20.47
CA LEU A 7 -2.74 33.86 -20.57
C LEU A 7 -2.54 33.20 -21.96
N PRO A 8 -2.30 31.87 -22.02
CA PRO A 8 -1.99 31.19 -23.27
C PRO A 8 -3.19 31.11 -24.22
N ASP A 9 -2.92 31.06 -25.53
CA ASP A 9 -3.98 31.00 -26.55
C ASP A 9 -4.76 29.68 -26.55
N ASP A 10 -4.09 28.57 -26.22
CA ASP A 10 -4.71 27.27 -25.96
C ASP A 10 -4.89 27.12 -24.44
N PRO A 11 -6.14 27.09 -23.93
CA PRO A 11 -6.42 27.02 -22.51
C PRO A 11 -5.90 25.74 -21.85
N ARG A 12 -5.67 24.65 -22.61
CA ARG A 12 -5.11 23.40 -22.05
C ARG A 12 -3.64 23.54 -21.62
N LYS A 13 -2.98 24.65 -21.97
CA LYS A 13 -1.62 24.98 -21.53
C LYS A 13 -1.60 25.81 -20.24
N TRP A 14 -2.76 26.02 -19.63
CA TRP A 14 -2.93 26.72 -18.36
C TRP A 14 -3.59 25.78 -17.35
N ASP A 15 -2.86 25.40 -16.30
CA ASP A 15 -3.34 24.46 -15.27
C ASP A 15 -4.57 24.96 -14.51
N GLY A 16 -4.80 26.29 -14.49
CA GLY A 16 -5.99 26.91 -13.90
C GLY A 16 -7.24 26.87 -14.78
N TRP A 17 -7.15 26.38 -16.01
CA TRP A 17 -8.30 26.32 -16.94
C TRP A 17 -9.47 25.50 -16.40
N SER A 18 -9.25 24.45 -15.60
CA SER A 18 -10.36 23.67 -15.05
C SER A 18 -11.12 24.39 -13.93
N ARG A 19 -10.62 25.52 -13.43
CA ARG A 19 -11.15 26.21 -12.24
C ARG A 19 -11.88 27.52 -12.52
N TYR A 20 -11.90 28.01 -13.78
CA TYR A 20 -12.64 29.26 -14.08
C TYR A 20 -14.16 29.13 -13.83
N ASN A 21 -14.68 27.90 -13.77
CA ASN A 21 -16.07 27.58 -13.44
C ASN A 21 -16.26 27.13 -11.98
N SER A 22 -15.22 27.19 -11.14
CA SER A 22 -15.32 26.83 -9.72
C SER A 22 -16.40 27.67 -9.03
N PRO A 23 -17.17 27.14 -8.07
CA PRO A 23 -18.03 27.98 -7.24
C PRO A 23 -17.24 28.97 -6.37
N ASP A 24 -15.97 28.69 -6.07
CA ASP A 24 -15.08 29.58 -5.31
C ASP A 24 -14.49 30.68 -6.23
N LEU A 25 -14.75 31.94 -5.87
CA LEU A 25 -14.33 33.11 -6.63
C LEU A 25 -12.82 33.34 -6.60
N TYR A 26 -12.13 32.94 -5.52
CA TYR A 26 -10.66 33.00 -5.44
C TYR A 26 -10.01 32.00 -6.39
N GLU A 27 -10.54 30.77 -6.45
CA GLU A 27 -10.05 29.76 -7.38
C GLU A 27 -10.19 30.16 -8.86
N ARG A 28 -11.28 30.86 -9.20
CA ARG A 28 -11.49 31.37 -10.58
C ARG A 28 -10.38 32.32 -11.03
N LEU A 29 -9.80 33.07 -10.09
CA LEU A 29 -8.70 34.00 -10.33
C LEU A 29 -7.34 33.40 -10.01
N CYS A 30 -7.30 32.12 -9.62
CA CYS A 30 -6.11 31.45 -9.10
C CYS A 30 -5.44 32.24 -7.97
N LEU A 31 -6.26 32.81 -7.08
CA LEU A 31 -5.85 33.50 -5.88
C LEU A 31 -6.03 32.59 -4.67
N ASP A 32 -5.25 32.85 -3.64
CA ASP A 32 -5.38 32.19 -2.34
C ASP A 32 -5.97 33.20 -1.33
N PRO A 33 -7.15 32.93 -0.75
CA PRO A 33 -7.77 33.83 0.23
C PRO A 33 -6.87 34.07 1.45
N GLN A 34 -6.07 33.08 1.87
CA GLN A 34 -5.20 33.19 3.05
C GLN A 34 -4.03 34.16 2.85
N THR A 35 -3.68 34.45 1.59
CA THR A 35 -2.63 35.42 1.26
C THR A 35 -3.10 36.88 1.30
N HIS A 36 -4.39 37.10 1.61
CA HIS A 36 -5.04 38.43 1.63
C HIS A 36 -4.68 39.26 0.39
N PRO A 37 -5.05 38.80 -0.83
CA PRO A 37 -4.64 39.44 -2.07
C PRO A 37 -5.11 40.90 -2.14
N SER A 38 -4.25 41.80 -2.60
CA SER A 38 -4.59 43.23 -2.71
C SER A 38 -5.68 43.46 -3.78
N ASN A 39 -6.46 44.53 -3.64
CA ASN A 39 -7.46 44.90 -4.64
C ASN A 39 -6.82 45.14 -6.02
N GLU A 40 -5.59 45.66 -6.05
CA GLU A 40 -4.82 45.84 -7.28
C GLU A 40 -4.51 44.50 -7.97
N LEU A 41 -4.09 43.49 -7.20
CA LEU A 41 -3.82 42.15 -7.71
C LEU A 41 -5.11 41.47 -8.21
N ILE A 42 -6.20 41.61 -7.46
CA ILE A 42 -7.52 41.09 -7.86
C ILE A 42 -7.95 41.73 -9.18
N GLU A 43 -7.89 43.06 -9.30
CA GLU A 43 -8.20 43.79 -10.53
C GLU A 43 -7.30 43.41 -11.70
N GLU A 44 -6.02 43.17 -11.46
CA GLU A 44 -5.07 42.71 -12.47
C GLU A 44 -5.48 41.35 -13.03
N ARG A 45 -5.78 40.37 -12.15
CA ARG A 45 -6.24 39.03 -12.58
C ARG A 45 -7.56 39.09 -13.34
N PHE A 46 -8.49 39.93 -12.89
CA PHE A 46 -9.73 40.19 -13.62
C PHE A 46 -9.48 40.76 -15.01
N ARG A 47 -8.61 41.77 -15.12
CA ARG A 47 -8.31 42.43 -16.40
C ARG A 47 -7.71 41.44 -17.38
N GLU A 48 -6.74 40.64 -16.96
CA GLU A 48 -6.08 39.64 -17.79
C GLU A 48 -7.08 38.58 -18.29
N LEU A 49 -7.91 38.05 -17.39
CA LEU A 49 -8.90 37.03 -17.74
C LEU A 49 -9.99 37.60 -18.66
N LEU A 50 -10.43 38.84 -18.43
CA LEU A 50 -11.41 39.52 -19.28
C LEU A 50 -10.84 39.80 -20.67
N LEU A 51 -9.62 40.32 -20.77
CA LEU A 51 -8.94 40.55 -22.05
C LEU A 51 -8.78 39.25 -22.83
N TRP A 52 -8.46 38.16 -22.14
CA TRP A 52 -8.38 36.85 -22.75
C TRP A 52 -9.73 36.40 -23.33
N TRP A 53 -10.83 36.49 -22.56
CA TRP A 53 -12.17 36.17 -23.06
C TRP A 53 -12.60 37.06 -24.23
N GLN A 54 -12.29 38.37 -24.18
CA GLN A 54 -12.58 39.30 -25.28
C GLN A 54 -11.88 38.91 -26.58
N LYS A 55 -10.62 38.43 -26.50
CA LYS A 55 -9.88 37.92 -27.68
C LYS A 55 -10.54 36.67 -28.28
N LYS A 56 -11.30 35.90 -27.49
CA LYS A 56 -11.97 34.67 -27.93
C LYS A 56 -13.42 34.90 -28.40
N LEU A 57 -14.02 36.06 -28.15
CA LEU A 57 -15.39 36.40 -28.60
C LEU A 57 -15.66 36.13 -30.09
N PRO A 58 -14.73 36.44 -31.05
CA PRO A 58 -14.98 36.15 -32.46
C PRO A 58 -15.19 34.66 -32.78
N LEU A 59 -14.72 33.75 -31.92
CA LEU A 59 -14.90 32.30 -32.07
C LEU A 59 -16.37 31.88 -31.90
N LYS A 60 -17.20 32.70 -31.25
CA LYS A 60 -18.64 32.45 -31.08
C LYS A 60 -19.36 32.25 -32.42
N ASN A 61 -18.88 32.91 -33.47
CA ASN A 61 -19.44 32.81 -34.82
C ASN A 61 -18.79 31.71 -35.68
N GLN A 62 -17.92 30.87 -35.09
CA GLN A 62 -17.19 29.80 -35.78
C GLN A 62 -17.43 28.43 -35.12
N PRO A 63 -18.66 27.87 -35.16
CA PRO A 63 -19.03 26.66 -34.41
C PRO A 63 -18.30 25.37 -34.85
N SER A 64 -17.67 25.37 -36.03
CA SER A 64 -16.84 24.28 -36.54
C SER A 64 -15.40 24.33 -36.03
N ASN A 65 -14.96 25.41 -35.38
CA ASN A 65 -13.61 25.54 -34.83
C ASN A 65 -13.50 24.72 -33.53
N PRO A 66 -12.51 23.80 -33.39
CA PRO A 66 -12.33 23.00 -32.17
C PRO A 66 -12.17 23.84 -30.89
N LEU A 67 -11.54 25.01 -31.00
CA LEU A 67 -11.39 25.93 -29.86
C LEU A 67 -12.72 26.59 -29.48
N ALA A 68 -13.59 26.88 -30.46
CA ALA A 68 -14.93 27.41 -30.19
C ALA A 68 -15.82 26.36 -29.48
N GLN A 69 -15.64 25.08 -29.80
CA GLN A 69 -16.36 23.99 -29.12
C GLN A 69 -15.89 23.82 -27.67
N LEU A 70 -14.59 23.93 -27.42
CA LEU A 70 -14.01 23.86 -26.08
C LEU A 70 -14.46 25.03 -25.20
N LEU A 71 -14.54 26.24 -25.76
CA LEU A 71 -14.85 27.47 -25.03
C LEU A 71 -16.36 27.77 -24.96
N ARG A 72 -17.21 26.90 -25.48
CA ARG A 72 -18.62 27.21 -25.75
C ARG A 72 -19.41 27.65 -24.52
N SER A 73 -19.26 26.95 -23.40
CA SER A 73 -19.92 27.30 -22.13
C SER A 73 -19.38 28.63 -21.56
N GLY A 74 -18.06 28.83 -21.60
CA GLY A 74 -17.45 30.04 -21.09
C GLY A 74 -17.65 31.29 -21.97
N LEU A 75 -17.84 31.16 -23.28
CA LEU A 75 -18.07 32.31 -24.18
C LEU A 75 -19.40 33.04 -23.90
N ASP A 76 -20.39 32.34 -23.34
CA ASP A 76 -21.69 32.92 -22.97
C ASP A 76 -21.73 33.36 -21.50
N GLU A 77 -21.02 32.67 -20.61
CA GLU A 77 -21.15 32.87 -19.16
C GLU A 77 -20.01 33.68 -18.53
N SER A 78 -18.83 33.74 -19.16
CA SER A 78 -17.63 34.40 -18.61
C SER A 78 -17.86 35.87 -18.25
N SER A 79 -18.55 36.63 -19.11
CA SER A 79 -18.85 38.04 -18.82
C SER A 79 -19.70 38.19 -17.56
N ARG A 80 -20.66 37.28 -17.32
CA ARG A 80 -21.51 37.29 -16.13
C ARG A 80 -20.69 36.92 -14.90
N PHE A 81 -19.95 35.80 -14.97
CA PHE A 81 -19.15 35.31 -13.84
C PHE A 81 -18.04 36.27 -13.43
N LEU A 82 -17.39 36.94 -14.38
CA LEU A 82 -16.37 37.95 -14.08
C LEU A 82 -16.98 39.21 -13.46
N THR A 83 -18.20 39.58 -13.87
CA THR A 83 -18.89 40.73 -13.28
C THR A 83 -19.34 40.42 -11.85
N GLU A 84 -19.87 39.23 -11.61
CA GLU A 84 -20.26 38.74 -10.28
C GLU A 84 -19.04 38.63 -9.35
N ALA A 85 -17.98 37.96 -9.80
CA ALA A 85 -16.78 37.81 -9.01
C ALA A 85 -16.12 39.17 -8.70
N ARG A 86 -16.15 40.11 -9.64
CA ARG A 86 -15.63 41.47 -9.42
C ARG A 86 -16.46 42.24 -8.38
N ALA A 87 -17.78 42.10 -8.42
CA ALA A 87 -18.67 42.76 -7.46
C ALA A 87 -18.53 42.19 -6.04
N GLU A 88 -18.28 40.89 -5.91
CA GLU A 88 -18.12 40.23 -4.61
C GLU A 88 -16.70 40.42 -4.02
N LEU A 89 -15.64 40.36 -4.83
CA LEU A 89 -14.25 40.45 -4.35
C LEU A 89 -13.70 41.87 -4.17
N LEU A 90 -14.24 42.87 -4.87
CA LEU A 90 -13.77 44.27 -4.73
C LEU A 90 -14.59 45.10 -3.75
N ASP A 91 -15.77 44.62 -3.36
CA ASP A 91 -16.56 45.23 -2.30
C ASP A 91 -16.02 44.76 -0.93
N PRO A 92 -15.55 45.66 -0.06
CA PRO A 92 -14.91 45.27 1.20
C PRO A 92 -15.83 44.49 2.15
N GLU A 93 -17.12 44.84 2.21
CA GLU A 93 -18.07 44.19 3.12
C GLU A 93 -18.42 42.79 2.65
N ARG A 94 -18.64 42.61 1.34
CA ARG A 94 -18.93 41.30 0.74
C ARG A 94 -17.72 40.37 0.78
N ARG A 95 -16.54 40.91 0.46
CA ARG A 95 -15.29 40.16 0.52
C ARG A 95 -15.02 39.67 1.94
N GLN A 96 -15.16 40.54 2.94
CA GLN A 96 -14.98 40.16 4.34
C GLN A 96 -15.93 39.02 4.71
N LYS A 97 -17.22 39.14 4.35
CA LYS A 97 -18.20 38.09 4.61
C LYS A 97 -17.82 36.75 3.96
N MET A 98 -17.33 36.77 2.72
CA MET A 98 -16.90 35.57 2.03
C MET A 98 -15.62 34.97 2.62
N ASP A 99 -14.66 35.81 3.00
CA ASP A 99 -13.43 35.39 3.69
C ASP A 99 -13.78 34.74 5.04
N ASP A 100 -14.73 35.32 5.77
CA ASP A 100 -15.26 34.77 7.03
C ASP A 100 -15.99 33.42 6.79
N GLU A 101 -16.80 33.29 5.73
CA GLU A 101 -17.47 32.03 5.38
C GLU A 101 -16.48 30.93 4.99
N LEU A 102 -15.44 31.27 4.21
CA LEU A 102 -14.39 30.33 3.81
C LEU A 102 -13.51 29.93 5.00
N ALA A 103 -13.17 30.88 5.87
CA ALA A 103 -12.45 30.61 7.11
C ALA A 103 -13.26 29.71 8.04
N ALA A 104 -14.57 29.96 8.20
CA ALA A 104 -15.46 29.14 9.00
C ALA A 104 -15.59 27.71 8.44
N GLN A 105 -15.69 27.55 7.12
CA GLN A 105 -15.70 26.22 6.49
C GLN A 105 -14.36 25.49 6.64
N ALA A 106 -13.24 26.20 6.56
CA ALA A 106 -11.93 25.63 6.81
C ALA A 106 -11.80 25.17 8.27
N GLU A 107 -12.19 26.02 9.22
CA GLU A 107 -12.21 25.69 10.64
C GLU A 107 -13.15 24.52 10.93
N GLU A 108 -14.35 24.46 10.33
CA GLU A 108 -15.28 23.34 10.49
C GLU A 108 -14.68 22.03 9.99
N ARG A 109 -13.96 22.04 8.85
CA ARG A 109 -13.25 20.86 8.36
C ARG A 109 -12.14 20.43 9.32
N THR A 110 -11.36 21.38 9.82
CA THR A 110 -10.30 21.09 10.78
C THR A 110 -10.84 20.56 12.10
N VAL A 111 -11.94 21.13 12.61
CA VAL A 111 -12.64 20.66 13.81
C VAL A 111 -13.17 19.25 13.58
N ALA A 112 -13.79 18.98 12.43
CA ALA A 112 -14.29 17.64 12.10
C ALA A 112 -13.17 16.61 11.98
N GLU A 113 -12.00 17.01 11.52
CA GLU A 113 -10.81 16.17 11.49
C GLU A 113 -10.25 15.93 12.90
N PHE A 114 -10.07 16.99 13.69
CA PHE A 114 -9.65 16.94 15.09
C PHE A 114 -10.57 16.05 15.95
N GLN A 115 -11.89 16.14 15.75
CA GLN A 115 -12.86 15.31 16.46
C GLN A 115 -12.70 13.81 16.14
N LYS A 116 -12.27 13.45 14.93
CA LYS A 116 -11.96 12.04 14.60
C LYS A 116 -10.76 11.54 15.38
N TYR A 117 -9.70 12.34 15.47
CA TYR A 117 -8.51 12.01 16.27
C TYR A 117 -8.82 11.97 17.77
N LEU A 118 -9.65 12.89 18.26
CA LEU A 118 -10.11 12.92 19.65
C LEU A 118 -10.95 11.69 20.01
N ALA A 119 -11.89 11.30 19.15
CA ALA A 119 -12.70 10.10 19.33
C ALA A 119 -11.84 8.83 19.36
N PHE A 120 -10.77 8.80 18.55
CA PHE A 120 -9.79 7.71 18.57
C PHE A 120 -9.00 7.67 19.89
N ALA A 121 -8.49 8.82 20.35
CA ALA A 121 -7.73 8.92 21.59
C ALA A 121 -8.56 8.57 22.84
N LEU A 122 -9.86 8.85 22.83
CA LEU A 122 -10.76 8.59 23.96
C LEU A 122 -11.51 7.25 23.87
N ASN A 123 -11.10 6.34 22.97
CA ASN A 123 -11.81 5.08 22.71
C ASN A 123 -11.90 4.17 23.95
N ASP A 124 -10.90 4.21 24.84
CA ASP A 124 -10.88 3.44 26.09
C ASP A 124 -11.52 4.17 27.28
N LYS A 125 -12.14 5.33 27.03
CA LYS A 125 -12.72 6.25 28.02
C LYS A 125 -11.69 6.80 29.02
N THR A 126 -10.43 6.85 28.65
CA THR A 126 -9.41 7.54 29.43
C THR A 126 -8.62 8.50 28.56
N LEU A 127 -7.98 9.48 29.19
CA LEU A 127 -7.09 10.39 28.48
C LEU A 127 -5.78 10.49 29.24
N LEU A 128 -4.71 9.96 28.66
CA LEU A 128 -3.38 10.02 29.25
C LEU A 128 -2.70 11.37 28.93
N PRO A 129 -1.79 11.85 29.79
CA PRO A 129 -1.15 13.16 29.60
C PRO A 129 -0.40 13.32 28.28
N HIS A 130 0.23 12.25 27.79
CA HIS A 130 0.98 12.28 26.53
C HIS A 130 0.07 12.23 25.29
N GLU A 131 -1.10 11.59 25.40
CA GLU A 131 -2.12 11.56 24.35
C GLU A 131 -2.77 12.94 24.23
N GLU A 132 -3.05 13.59 25.36
CA GLU A 132 -3.53 14.97 25.38
C GLU A 132 -2.50 15.95 24.78
N GLU A 133 -1.20 15.78 25.08
CA GLU A 133 -0.14 16.59 24.48
C GLU A 133 -0.05 16.39 22.95
N THR A 134 -0.22 15.14 22.50
CA THR A 134 -0.24 14.79 21.07
C THR A 134 -1.46 15.39 20.34
N LEU A 135 -2.65 15.35 20.96
CA LEU A 135 -3.86 15.99 20.44
C LEU A 135 -3.68 17.50 20.34
N LEU A 136 -3.14 18.13 21.38
CA LEU A 136 -2.86 19.58 21.37
C LEU A 136 -1.84 19.95 20.29
N GLN A 137 -0.81 19.12 20.06
CA GLN A 137 0.16 19.35 19.00
C GLN A 137 -0.50 19.23 17.61
N PHE A 138 -1.31 18.20 17.38
CA PHE A 138 -2.03 18.02 16.12
C PHE A 138 -2.93 19.21 15.78
N GLY A 139 -3.70 19.72 16.75
CA GLY A 139 -4.56 20.88 16.48
C GLY A 139 -3.78 22.17 16.29
N ARG A 140 -2.61 22.37 16.94
CA ARG A 140 -1.71 23.50 16.63
C ARG A 140 -1.21 23.46 15.19
N ASP A 141 -0.79 22.28 14.72
CA ASP A 141 -0.26 22.09 13.37
C ASP A 141 -1.33 22.34 12.29
N ASN A 142 -2.61 22.25 12.65
CA ASN A 142 -3.74 22.53 11.78
C ASN A 142 -4.46 23.86 12.10
N ALA A 143 -3.80 24.77 12.83
CA ALA A 143 -4.27 26.11 13.15
C ALA A 143 -5.56 26.20 14.00
N LEU A 144 -5.90 25.17 14.79
CA LEU A 144 -6.89 25.28 15.87
C LEU A 144 -6.32 26.03 17.08
N SER A 145 -7.14 26.88 17.71
CA SER A 145 -6.74 27.56 18.95
C SER A 145 -6.71 26.59 20.14
N GLU A 146 -5.82 26.81 21.11
CA GLU A 146 -5.74 25.97 22.30
C GLU A 146 -7.03 25.99 23.13
N GLU A 147 -7.72 27.13 23.19
CA GLU A 147 -9.02 27.25 23.86
C GLU A 147 -10.06 26.34 23.18
N ARG A 148 -10.11 26.35 21.84
CA ARG A 148 -11.04 25.53 21.08
C ARG A 148 -10.74 24.03 21.20
N MET A 149 -9.46 23.65 21.17
CA MET A 149 -9.06 22.27 21.39
C MET A 149 -9.47 21.76 22.78
N ARG A 150 -9.26 22.58 23.82
CA ARG A 150 -9.67 22.23 25.20
C ARG A 150 -11.18 22.10 25.34
N GLU A 151 -11.95 23.00 24.72
CA GLU A 151 -13.42 22.88 24.71
C GLU A 151 -13.89 21.57 24.06
N LEU A 152 -13.27 21.18 22.94
CA LEU A 152 -13.60 19.94 22.24
C LEU A 152 -13.23 18.72 23.09
N ILE A 153 -12.03 18.72 23.70
CA ILE A 153 -11.55 17.64 24.58
C ILE A 153 -12.47 17.48 25.80
N GLU A 154 -12.75 18.56 26.53
CA GLU A 154 -13.62 18.51 27.71
C GLU A 154 -15.06 18.14 27.36
N GLY A 155 -15.57 18.66 26.24
CA GLY A 155 -16.91 18.33 25.74
C GLY A 155 -17.05 16.84 25.44
N GLU A 156 -16.05 16.25 24.79
CA GLU A 156 -16.06 14.83 24.45
C GLU A 156 -15.84 13.94 25.68
N LEU A 157 -14.95 14.33 26.59
CA LEU A 157 -14.73 13.65 27.88
C LEU A 157 -16.05 13.53 28.67
N VAL A 158 -16.82 14.62 28.75
CA VAL A 158 -18.13 14.63 29.40
C VAL A 158 -19.16 13.79 28.65
N ALA A 159 -19.19 13.88 27.31
CA ALA A 159 -20.18 13.19 26.47
C ALA A 159 -20.11 11.67 26.59
N ILE A 160 -18.89 11.10 26.64
CA ILE A 160 -18.68 9.64 26.68
C ILE A 160 -18.40 9.11 28.10
N GLY A 161 -18.27 10.01 29.08
CA GLY A 161 -17.96 9.71 30.47
C GLY A 161 -16.53 9.22 30.67
N ALA A 162 -15.58 9.80 29.94
CA ALA A 162 -14.17 9.47 30.01
C ALA A 162 -13.45 10.21 31.15
N VAL A 163 -12.35 9.63 31.65
CA VAL A 163 -11.62 10.15 32.82
C VAL A 163 -10.18 10.50 32.42
N ARG A 164 -9.79 11.75 32.67
CA ARG A 164 -8.40 12.19 32.53
C ARG A 164 -7.53 11.56 33.64
N ILE A 165 -6.49 10.84 33.25
CA ILE A 165 -5.60 10.17 34.21
C ILE A 165 -4.44 11.11 34.54
N VAL A 166 -4.30 11.45 35.82
CA VAL A 166 -3.15 12.21 36.34
C VAL A 166 -2.11 11.22 36.87
N PRO A 167 -0.82 11.35 36.49
CA PRO A 167 0.20 10.39 36.92
C PRO A 167 0.44 10.47 38.45
N PRO A 168 0.76 9.33 39.10
CA PRO A 168 0.99 9.30 40.54
C PRO A 168 2.29 10.01 40.93
N THR A 169 2.33 10.52 42.16
CA THR A 169 3.47 11.29 42.64
C THR A 169 4.72 10.41 42.83
N PRO A 170 5.94 10.98 42.79
CA PRO A 170 7.20 10.22 42.82
C PRO A 170 7.34 9.26 44.01
N ASP A 171 6.67 9.55 45.12
CA ASP A 171 6.68 8.72 46.33
C ASP A 171 5.85 7.44 46.18
N GLU A 172 4.78 7.44 45.39
CA GLU A 172 3.94 6.27 45.12
C GLU A 172 4.63 5.30 44.13
N ALA A 173 5.44 5.84 43.21
CA ALA A 173 6.27 5.05 42.29
C ALA A 173 7.43 4.31 43.00
N ALA A 174 7.87 4.78 44.17
CA ALA A 174 8.94 4.15 44.94
C ALA A 174 8.49 2.89 45.70
N VAL A 175 7.22 2.83 46.13
CA VAL A 175 6.67 1.68 46.88
C VAL A 175 6.36 0.50 45.95
N ALA A 176 5.96 0.76 44.71
CA ALA A 176 5.66 -0.28 43.72
C ALA A 176 6.90 -1.07 43.23
N LYS A 177 8.11 -0.50 43.34
CA LYS A 177 9.36 -1.14 42.86
C LYS A 177 9.89 -2.29 43.70
N ASN A 178 9.38 -2.50 44.92
CA ASN A 178 9.90 -3.53 45.84
C ASN A 178 9.07 -4.82 45.90
N GLY A 179 8.02 -4.98 45.08
CA GLY A 179 7.09 -6.12 45.19
C GLY A 179 6.77 -6.89 43.90
N ALA A 180 7.27 -6.50 42.73
CA ALA A 180 6.91 -7.15 41.47
C ALA A 180 8.07 -8.04 40.96
N ARG A 181 7.79 -9.33 40.89
CA ARG A 181 8.53 -10.33 40.09
C ARG A 181 8.69 -9.77 38.68
N LYS A 182 9.91 -9.71 38.12
CA LYS A 182 10.11 -9.38 36.70
C LYS A 182 9.31 -10.39 35.87
N LEU A 183 8.15 -10.00 35.36
CA LEU A 183 7.44 -10.75 34.32
C LEU A 183 8.06 -10.41 32.97
N ASP A 184 8.05 -11.41 32.10
CA ASP A 184 8.53 -11.33 30.73
C ASP A 184 7.59 -10.41 29.92
N PRO A 185 8.10 -9.38 29.21
CA PRO A 185 7.31 -8.55 28.30
C PRO A 185 6.36 -9.33 27.39
N LYS A 186 6.76 -10.54 26.95
CA LYS A 186 5.93 -11.43 26.14
C LYS A 186 4.71 -11.97 26.90
N GLU A 187 4.87 -12.31 28.17
CA GLU A 187 3.77 -12.80 29.01
C GLU A 187 2.76 -11.70 29.34
N ASP A 188 3.23 -10.48 29.57
CA ASP A 188 2.35 -9.33 29.82
C ASP A 188 1.56 -8.95 28.56
N PHE A 189 2.19 -8.99 27.39
CA PHE A 189 1.49 -8.73 26.12
C PHE A 189 0.45 -9.80 25.79
N LEU A 190 0.78 -11.08 25.95
CA LEU A 190 -0.17 -12.19 25.79
C LEU A 190 -1.34 -12.09 26.78
N ARG A 191 -1.10 -11.54 27.97
CA ARG A 191 -2.15 -11.28 28.96
C ARG A 191 -3.07 -10.15 28.52
N VAL A 192 -2.54 -9.08 27.93
CA VAL A 192 -3.35 -7.99 27.35
C VAL A 192 -4.21 -8.50 26.20
N LEU A 193 -3.64 -9.31 25.31
CA LEU A 193 -4.39 -9.97 24.25
C LEU A 193 -5.54 -10.83 24.81
N ARG A 194 -5.27 -11.67 25.82
CA ARG A 194 -6.29 -12.50 26.48
C ARG A 194 -7.39 -11.71 27.19
N LEU A 195 -7.07 -10.56 27.76
CA LEU A 195 -8.04 -9.69 28.45
C LEU A 195 -8.88 -8.86 27.49
N SER A 196 -8.38 -8.61 26.28
CA SER A 196 -9.11 -7.85 25.26
C SER A 196 -10.28 -8.62 24.64
N GLY A 197 -10.30 -9.95 24.75
CA GLY A 197 -11.41 -10.79 24.32
C GLY A 197 -11.67 -10.76 22.81
N LEU A 198 -10.61 -10.62 22.00
CA LEU A 198 -10.70 -10.55 20.55
C LEU A 198 -11.38 -11.77 19.93
N ASP A 199 -12.24 -11.50 18.96
CA ASP A 199 -12.84 -12.47 18.04
C ASP A 199 -11.99 -12.52 16.76
N SER A 200 -11.73 -13.73 16.25
CA SER A 200 -10.94 -13.98 15.04
C SER A 200 -11.57 -13.40 13.77
N ASP A 201 -12.88 -13.21 13.74
CA ASP A 201 -13.61 -12.69 12.57
C ASP A 201 -13.69 -11.14 12.54
N GLY A 202 -13.11 -10.44 13.54
CA GLY A 202 -13.38 -9.02 13.77
C GLY A 202 -12.20 -8.06 13.90
N LEU A 203 -10.94 -8.51 13.90
CA LEU A 203 -9.80 -7.61 14.14
C LEU A 203 -9.56 -6.68 12.94
N THR A 204 -9.83 -5.39 13.12
CA THR A 204 -9.55 -4.35 12.12
C THR A 204 -8.08 -3.95 12.12
N ASP A 205 -7.61 -3.37 11.02
CA ASP A 205 -6.22 -2.88 10.90
C ASP A 205 -5.88 -1.87 12.00
N GLU A 206 -6.83 -1.00 12.37
CA GLU A 206 -6.68 -0.03 13.47
C GLU A 206 -6.53 -0.71 14.84
N GLN A 207 -7.26 -1.80 15.09
CA GLN A 207 -7.13 -2.58 16.33
C GLN A 207 -5.81 -3.34 16.37
N ARG A 208 -5.36 -3.86 15.23
CA ARG A 208 -4.07 -4.54 15.09
C ARG A 208 -2.91 -3.60 15.39
N ASP A 209 -2.94 -2.39 14.82
CA ASP A 209 -1.94 -1.35 15.09
C ASP A 209 -1.96 -0.92 16.57
N ALA A 210 -3.13 -0.85 17.19
CA ALA A 210 -3.25 -0.57 18.62
C ALA A 210 -2.56 -1.63 19.49
N PHE A 211 -2.72 -2.93 19.20
CA PHE A 211 -2.02 -3.99 19.95
C PHE A 211 -0.51 -3.96 19.71
N ILE A 212 -0.07 -3.67 18.49
CA ILE A 212 1.36 -3.55 18.18
C ILE A 212 1.98 -2.40 19.00
N ASN A 213 1.33 -1.24 19.06
CA ASN A 213 1.76 -0.12 19.91
C ASN A 213 1.77 -0.47 21.40
N VAL A 214 0.80 -1.25 21.88
CA VAL A 214 0.77 -1.75 23.27
C VAL A 214 1.96 -2.67 23.56
N ALA A 215 2.32 -3.54 22.62
CA ALA A 215 3.48 -4.41 22.78
C ALA A 215 4.80 -3.63 22.77
N GLU A 216 4.93 -2.62 21.90
CA GLU A 216 6.09 -1.71 21.86
C GLU A 216 6.28 -0.98 23.19
N ASN A 217 5.20 -0.54 23.81
CA ASN A 217 5.23 0.07 25.15
C ASN A 217 5.65 -0.92 26.26
N LEU A 218 5.41 -2.22 26.07
CA LEU A 218 5.91 -3.29 26.95
C LEU A 218 7.38 -3.65 26.67
N GLY A 219 7.99 -3.06 25.64
CA GLY A 219 9.37 -3.31 25.23
C GLY A 219 9.52 -4.49 24.26
N LEU A 220 8.46 -4.88 23.58
CA LEU A 220 8.49 -5.85 22.48
C LEU A 220 8.70 -5.13 21.15
N GLU A 221 9.46 -5.73 20.25
CA GLU A 221 9.57 -5.21 18.90
C GLU A 221 8.25 -5.42 18.13
N SER A 222 7.86 -4.48 17.27
CA SER A 222 6.58 -4.55 16.53
C SER A 222 6.41 -5.84 15.72
N GLY A 223 7.50 -6.46 15.25
CA GLY A 223 7.44 -7.78 14.61
C GLY A 223 7.11 -8.91 15.59
N ASP A 224 7.77 -8.95 16.74
CA ASP A 224 7.46 -9.90 17.82
C ASP A 224 6.02 -9.71 18.32
N ALA A 225 5.52 -8.47 18.31
CA ALA A 225 4.15 -8.12 18.66
C ALA A 225 3.15 -8.68 17.63
N GLU A 226 3.37 -8.43 16.35
CA GLU A 226 2.55 -8.94 15.23
C GLU A 226 2.43 -10.46 15.30
N ASP A 227 3.55 -11.13 15.54
CA ASP A 227 3.62 -12.59 15.66
C ASP A 227 2.80 -13.10 16.85
N LEU A 228 2.86 -12.41 17.99
CA LEU A 228 2.09 -12.77 19.18
C LEU A 228 0.59 -12.50 19.02
N VAL A 229 0.21 -11.45 18.27
CA VAL A 229 -1.20 -11.20 17.89
C VAL A 229 -1.71 -12.33 16.99
N ASP A 230 -0.94 -12.71 15.97
CA ASP A 230 -1.35 -13.77 15.04
C ASP A 230 -1.42 -15.14 15.73
N LEU A 231 -0.44 -15.48 16.59
CA LEU A 231 -0.47 -16.70 17.40
C LEU A 231 -1.68 -16.75 18.33
N TYR A 232 -2.07 -15.61 18.92
CA TYR A 232 -3.24 -15.55 19.80
C TYR A 232 -4.56 -15.75 19.03
N LEU A 233 -4.69 -15.15 17.84
CA LEU A 233 -5.88 -15.34 17.00
C LEU A 233 -5.99 -16.80 16.51
N GLU A 234 -4.88 -17.44 16.15
CA GLU A 234 -4.83 -18.86 15.81
C GLU A 234 -5.22 -19.76 17.01
N GLU A 235 -4.77 -19.42 18.23
CA GLU A 235 -5.14 -20.14 19.46
C GLU A 235 -6.67 -20.06 19.71
N ILE A 236 -7.28 -18.88 19.55
CA ILE A 236 -8.73 -18.67 19.69
C ILE A 236 -9.52 -19.46 18.64
N ASP A 237 -9.09 -19.43 17.38
CA ASP A 237 -9.75 -20.18 16.30
C ASP A 237 -9.71 -21.69 16.53
N SER A 238 -8.60 -22.19 17.06
CA SER A 238 -8.45 -23.61 17.39
C SER A 238 -9.37 -24.07 18.54
N LEU A 239 -9.69 -23.16 19.48
CA LEU A 239 -10.59 -23.38 20.60
C LEU A 239 -12.08 -23.28 20.21
N SER A 240 -12.39 -22.62 19.09
CA SER A 240 -13.75 -22.47 18.53
C SER A 240 -14.17 -23.63 17.59
N ALA A 241 -13.24 -24.53 17.25
CA ALA A 241 -13.51 -25.67 16.37
C ALA A 241 -14.33 -26.79 17.07
N PRO A 242 -15.36 -27.38 16.43
CA PRO A 242 -16.13 -28.48 17.01
C PRO A 242 -15.26 -29.75 17.15
N PRO A 243 -15.47 -30.58 18.21
CA PRO A 243 -14.61 -31.73 18.48
C PRO A 243 -14.73 -32.81 17.38
N PRO A 244 -13.64 -33.54 17.09
CA PRO A 244 -13.67 -34.64 16.13
C PRO A 244 -14.54 -35.80 16.64
N PRO A 245 -15.21 -36.57 15.76
CA PRO A 245 -16.01 -37.71 16.16
C PRO A 245 -15.13 -38.79 16.83
N PRO A 246 -15.68 -39.56 17.80
CA PRO A 246 -14.88 -40.49 18.60
C PRO A 246 -14.31 -41.63 17.76
N PRO A 247 -13.12 -42.14 18.11
CA PRO A 247 -12.47 -43.22 17.38
C PRO A 247 -13.26 -44.53 17.56
N LYS A 248 -13.60 -45.18 16.43
CA LYS A 248 -14.13 -46.54 16.44
C LYS A 248 -13.03 -47.51 16.92
N SER A 249 -13.24 -48.00 18.14
CA SER A 249 -12.86 -49.29 18.72
C SER A 249 -11.80 -50.12 17.97
N ALA A 250 -10.69 -50.36 18.67
CA ALA A 250 -9.64 -51.30 18.32
C ALA A 250 -10.16 -52.73 18.14
N ALA A 251 -10.00 -53.28 16.93
CA ALA A 251 -10.09 -54.71 16.69
C ALA A 251 -8.69 -55.34 16.76
N LYS A 252 -8.60 -56.42 17.54
CA LYS A 252 -7.41 -57.20 17.88
C LYS A 252 -6.59 -57.64 16.65
N VAL A 253 -5.27 -57.48 16.77
CA VAL A 253 -4.26 -58.14 15.93
C VAL A 253 -4.09 -59.60 16.38
N PRO A 254 -4.16 -60.60 15.49
CA PRO A 254 -3.53 -61.91 15.69
C PRO A 254 -2.15 -62.00 14.99
N PRO A 255 -1.27 -62.93 15.42
CA PRO A 255 0.16 -62.85 15.14
C PRO A 255 0.57 -63.40 13.76
N LYS A 256 1.78 -62.96 13.38
CA LYS A 256 2.60 -63.27 12.18
C LYS A 256 2.43 -64.67 11.56
N VAL A 257 2.37 -64.69 10.23
CA VAL A 257 2.90 -65.79 9.39
C VAL A 257 3.91 -65.21 8.41
N ALA A 258 4.99 -65.95 8.20
CA ALA A 258 6.16 -65.58 7.42
C ALA A 258 5.96 -65.72 5.90
N ALA A 259 6.79 -64.93 5.19
CA ALA A 259 7.36 -65.14 3.86
C ALA A 259 6.45 -65.21 2.62
N ALA A 260 6.64 -64.23 1.72
CA ALA A 260 6.78 -64.49 0.29
C ALA A 260 7.62 -63.37 -0.36
N VAL A 261 8.66 -63.78 -1.08
CA VAL A 261 9.54 -62.94 -1.90
C VAL A 261 8.84 -62.67 -3.24
N SER A 262 8.77 -61.42 -3.72
CA SER A 262 8.61 -61.14 -5.15
C SER A 262 9.12 -59.75 -5.57
N ALA A 263 10.23 -59.81 -6.31
CA ALA A 263 10.74 -58.95 -7.39
C ALA A 263 11.08 -57.45 -7.17
N PRO A 264 12.22 -56.98 -7.75
CA PRO A 264 12.66 -55.59 -7.67
C PRO A 264 12.14 -54.72 -8.83
N GLY A 265 11.98 -53.42 -8.57
CA GLY A 265 12.24 -52.37 -9.56
C GLY A 265 11.03 -51.84 -10.34
N VAL A 266 10.56 -50.66 -9.93
CA VAL A 266 10.63 -49.48 -10.81
C VAL A 266 11.17 -48.35 -9.93
N ALA A 267 12.47 -48.09 -10.02
CA ALA A 267 13.02 -46.83 -9.55
C ALA A 267 12.30 -45.72 -10.32
N ALA A 268 11.65 -44.81 -9.60
CA ALA A 268 11.16 -43.57 -10.20
C ALA A 268 12.35 -42.96 -10.96
N ALA A 269 12.21 -42.86 -12.28
CA ALA A 269 13.25 -42.27 -13.12
C ALA A 269 13.58 -40.89 -12.55
N ALA A 270 14.83 -40.70 -12.14
CA ALA A 270 15.31 -39.39 -11.71
C ALA A 270 14.96 -38.38 -12.81
N ALA A 271 14.34 -37.27 -12.43
CA ALA A 271 14.09 -36.18 -13.35
C ALA A 271 15.40 -35.85 -14.08
N PRO A 272 15.37 -35.60 -15.40
CA PRO A 272 16.58 -35.30 -16.16
C PRO A 272 17.33 -34.14 -15.48
N PRO A 273 18.67 -34.17 -15.47
CA PRO A 273 19.46 -33.12 -14.84
C PRO A 273 19.10 -31.76 -15.43
N ILE A 274 18.94 -30.76 -14.56
CA ILE A 274 18.64 -29.38 -14.94
C ILE A 274 19.81 -28.83 -15.75
N ASP A 275 19.58 -28.55 -17.04
CA ASP A 275 20.58 -27.98 -17.95
C ASP A 275 20.27 -26.50 -18.22
N VAL A 276 20.64 -25.64 -17.27
CA VAL A 276 20.39 -24.19 -17.33
C VAL A 276 21.02 -23.55 -18.56
N VAL A 277 22.18 -24.05 -19.02
CA VAL A 277 22.91 -23.48 -20.16
C VAL A 277 22.13 -23.71 -21.46
N ASN A 278 21.69 -24.94 -21.69
CA ASN A 278 20.88 -25.27 -22.85
C ASN A 278 19.50 -24.61 -22.79
N GLU A 279 18.88 -24.55 -21.61
CA GLU A 279 17.62 -23.84 -21.42
C GLU A 279 17.73 -22.36 -21.80
N ARG A 280 18.75 -21.65 -21.30
CA ARG A 280 18.98 -20.23 -21.65
C ARG A 280 19.32 -20.02 -23.12
N ALA A 281 19.98 -20.98 -23.77
CA ALA A 281 20.26 -20.91 -25.20
C ALA A 281 18.97 -21.07 -26.05
N ARG A 282 18.06 -21.94 -25.60
CA ARG A 282 16.81 -22.25 -26.31
C ARG A 282 15.71 -21.20 -26.09
N PHE A 283 15.61 -20.69 -24.87
CA PHE A 283 14.52 -19.83 -24.44
C PHE A 283 15.03 -18.40 -24.20
N GLN A 284 14.89 -17.56 -25.22
CA GLN A 284 15.27 -16.15 -25.16
C GLN A 284 14.13 -15.30 -24.59
N ARG A 285 14.48 -14.18 -23.95
CA ARG A 285 13.50 -13.15 -23.56
C ARG A 285 12.69 -12.67 -24.77
N PHE A 286 11.46 -12.25 -24.55
CA PHE A 286 10.59 -11.71 -25.59
C PHE A 286 9.75 -10.55 -25.07
N ASN A 287 9.21 -9.73 -25.97
CA ASN A 287 8.27 -8.68 -25.63
C ASN A 287 6.85 -9.12 -25.99
N SER A 288 5.90 -8.90 -25.09
CA SER A 288 4.48 -9.10 -25.37
C SER A 288 3.95 -8.04 -26.35
N THR A 289 2.75 -8.25 -26.88
CA THR A 289 2.04 -7.31 -27.77
C THR A 289 1.64 -6.00 -27.10
N ILE A 290 1.74 -5.93 -25.78
CA ILE A 290 1.50 -4.73 -24.96
C ILE A 290 2.80 -4.12 -24.42
N GLY A 291 3.96 -4.60 -24.90
CA GLY A 291 5.26 -4.07 -24.50
C GLY A 291 5.75 -4.52 -23.13
N VAL A 292 5.26 -5.63 -22.59
CA VAL A 292 5.83 -6.26 -21.38
C VAL A 292 7.07 -7.06 -21.78
N GLU A 293 8.24 -6.73 -21.24
CA GLU A 293 9.45 -7.52 -21.39
C GLU A 293 9.37 -8.76 -20.50
N MET A 294 9.42 -9.94 -21.09
CA MET A 294 9.33 -11.24 -20.42
C MET A 294 10.73 -11.87 -20.36
N LEU A 295 11.28 -12.00 -19.16
CA LEU A 295 12.60 -12.59 -18.91
C LEU A 295 12.48 -14.09 -18.63
N PHE A 296 13.42 -14.86 -19.18
CA PHE A 296 13.47 -16.30 -18.98
C PHE A 296 14.06 -16.64 -17.61
N VAL A 297 13.31 -17.43 -16.83
CA VAL A 297 13.75 -18.00 -15.56
C VAL A 297 13.93 -19.51 -15.76
N PRO A 298 15.16 -20.05 -15.61
CA PRO A 298 15.45 -21.46 -15.86
C PRO A 298 14.80 -22.36 -14.80
N SER A 299 14.72 -23.66 -15.09
CA SER A 299 14.39 -24.65 -14.08
C SER A 299 15.46 -24.66 -12.99
N GLY A 300 15.08 -24.96 -11.75
CA GLY A 300 16.02 -24.91 -10.63
C GLY A 300 15.48 -25.53 -9.36
N VAL A 301 16.38 -25.75 -8.41
CA VAL A 301 16.04 -26.07 -7.02
C VAL A 301 16.55 -24.93 -6.16
N PHE A 302 15.69 -24.38 -5.30
CA PHE A 302 16.06 -23.34 -4.35
C PHE A 302 15.48 -23.63 -2.96
N GLN A 303 16.02 -22.95 -1.95
CA GLN A 303 15.49 -23.00 -0.59
C GLN A 303 14.45 -21.89 -0.43
N MET A 304 13.19 -22.29 -0.24
CA MET A 304 12.06 -21.39 0.00
C MET A 304 11.90 -21.14 1.49
N GLY A 305 11.72 -19.88 1.87
CA GLY A 305 11.63 -19.42 3.26
C GLY A 305 12.97 -18.99 3.85
N SER A 306 12.94 -18.68 5.15
CA SER A 306 14.09 -18.21 5.92
C SER A 306 14.08 -18.77 7.35
N ASP A 307 15.26 -19.07 7.87
CA ASP A 307 15.53 -19.36 9.27
C ASP A 307 16.35 -18.25 9.95
N ALA A 308 16.51 -17.11 9.26
CA ALA A 308 17.22 -15.95 9.78
C ALA A 308 16.49 -15.36 11.01
N PRO A 309 17.20 -14.78 11.98
CA PRO A 309 16.59 -14.22 13.18
C PRO A 309 15.59 -13.08 12.91
N ASP A 310 15.74 -12.38 11.78
CA ASP A 310 14.89 -11.28 11.33
C ASP A 310 13.72 -11.74 10.42
N ALA A 311 13.52 -13.06 10.27
CA ALA A 311 12.42 -13.63 9.50
C ALA A 311 11.16 -13.79 10.35
N ALA A 312 10.01 -13.41 9.78
CA ALA A 312 8.73 -13.63 10.42
C ALA A 312 8.43 -15.14 10.51
N PRO A 313 7.62 -15.60 11.49
CA PRO A 313 7.26 -17.01 11.67
C PRO A 313 6.61 -17.62 10.45
N ASN A 314 5.88 -16.82 9.67
CA ASN A 314 5.24 -17.27 8.44
C ASN A 314 6.23 -17.53 7.29
N GLU A 315 7.51 -17.16 7.43
CA GLU A 315 8.60 -17.43 6.48
C GLU A 315 9.30 -18.77 6.75
N TYR A 316 8.96 -19.43 7.86
CA TYR A 316 9.54 -20.68 8.34
C TYR A 316 8.51 -21.84 8.26
N PRO A 317 8.93 -23.11 8.10
CA PRO A 317 10.29 -23.62 7.87
C PRO A 317 10.79 -23.50 6.44
N VAL A 318 12.12 -23.41 6.33
CA VAL A 318 12.84 -23.50 5.05
C VAL A 318 12.59 -24.86 4.40
N SER A 319 12.31 -24.87 3.09
CA SER A 319 12.09 -26.12 2.34
C SER A 319 12.67 -26.08 0.92
N PRO A 320 13.19 -27.20 0.41
CA PRO A 320 13.68 -27.27 -0.96
C PRO A 320 12.50 -27.31 -1.95
N VAL A 321 12.46 -26.38 -2.89
CA VAL A 321 11.45 -26.31 -3.94
C VAL A 321 12.10 -26.44 -5.30
N THR A 322 11.58 -27.37 -6.10
CA THR A 322 11.95 -27.55 -7.50
C THR A 322 10.95 -26.83 -8.39
N LEU A 323 11.43 -25.92 -9.25
CA LEU A 323 10.61 -25.22 -10.24
C LEU A 323 11.06 -25.58 -11.65
N THR A 324 10.09 -25.76 -12.54
CA THR A 324 10.32 -25.82 -13.97
C THR A 324 10.37 -24.42 -14.56
N ARG A 325 11.14 -24.25 -15.62
CA ARG A 325 11.30 -23.00 -16.36
C ARG A 325 9.99 -22.26 -16.68
N PHE A 326 10.06 -20.94 -16.63
CA PHE A 326 8.96 -20.04 -16.95
C PHE A 326 9.50 -18.69 -17.44
N TYR A 327 8.63 -17.81 -17.90
CA TYR A 327 8.97 -16.40 -18.09
C TYR A 327 8.29 -15.55 -17.04
N LEU A 328 8.99 -14.55 -16.51
CA LEU A 328 8.42 -13.55 -15.61
C LEU A 328 8.58 -12.16 -16.23
N SER A 329 7.58 -11.28 -16.07
CA SER A 329 7.74 -9.90 -16.51
C SER A 329 8.87 -9.23 -15.73
N ARG A 330 9.75 -8.51 -16.46
CA ARG A 330 10.91 -7.80 -15.90
C ARG A 330 10.49 -6.85 -14.79
N HIS A 331 9.36 -6.18 -14.98
CA HIS A 331 8.78 -5.18 -14.09
C HIS A 331 7.36 -5.58 -13.66
N PRO A 332 6.81 -4.95 -12.60
CA PRO A 332 5.38 -4.90 -12.35
C PRO A 332 4.62 -4.40 -13.59
N ILE A 333 3.37 -4.80 -13.75
CA ILE A 333 2.51 -4.29 -14.81
C ILE A 333 2.31 -2.79 -14.60
N THR A 334 2.55 -2.01 -15.64
CA THR A 334 2.45 -0.54 -15.59
C THR A 334 1.03 -0.04 -15.83
N ASN A 335 0.75 1.21 -15.47
CA ASN A 335 -0.52 1.87 -15.76
C ASN A 335 -0.87 1.81 -17.26
N ALA A 336 0.07 2.16 -18.14
CA ALA A 336 -0.19 2.13 -19.58
C ALA A 336 -0.52 0.72 -20.09
N GLN A 337 0.15 -0.31 -19.58
CA GLN A 337 -0.12 -1.71 -19.94
C GLN A 337 -1.50 -2.17 -19.43
N TYR A 338 -1.84 -1.84 -18.18
CA TYR A 338 -3.13 -2.20 -17.59
C TYR A 338 -4.29 -1.49 -18.28
N GLU A 339 -4.11 -0.24 -18.69
CA GLU A 339 -5.15 0.54 -19.36
C GLU A 339 -5.45 0.09 -20.80
N MET A 340 -4.56 -0.71 -21.41
CA MET A 340 -4.90 -1.43 -22.65
C MET A 340 -5.95 -2.52 -22.41
N PHE A 341 -6.06 -3.03 -21.18
CA PHE A 341 -7.09 -3.98 -20.75
C PHE A 341 -8.34 -3.24 -20.22
N ASP A 342 -8.14 -2.28 -19.31
CA ASP A 342 -9.20 -1.47 -18.73
C ASP A 342 -8.87 0.03 -18.79
N PRO A 343 -9.29 0.75 -19.85
CA PRO A 343 -9.02 2.18 -19.99
C PRO A 343 -9.62 3.05 -18.89
N SER A 344 -10.64 2.56 -18.18
CA SER A 344 -11.27 3.32 -17.10
C SER A 344 -10.37 3.43 -15.86
N HIS A 345 -9.37 2.54 -15.75
CA HIS A 345 -8.40 2.53 -14.66
C HIS A 345 -7.54 3.79 -14.60
N ALA A 346 -7.42 4.56 -15.69
CA ALA A 346 -6.72 5.85 -15.69
C ALA A 346 -7.24 6.81 -14.61
N ARG A 347 -8.51 6.69 -14.20
CA ARG A 347 -9.13 7.49 -13.13
C ARG A 347 -8.70 7.09 -11.71
N LYS A 348 -8.12 5.90 -11.55
CA LYS A 348 -7.64 5.35 -10.27
C LYS A 348 -6.15 5.60 -10.03
N ARG A 349 -5.43 6.22 -10.98
CA ARG A 349 -4.02 6.58 -10.78
C ARG A 349 -3.91 7.52 -9.59
N ALA A 350 -2.86 7.34 -8.78
CA ALA A 350 -2.52 8.33 -7.78
C ALA A 350 -2.09 9.66 -8.47
N PRO A 351 -2.31 10.82 -7.82
CA PRO A 351 -1.90 12.11 -8.39
C PRO A 351 -0.40 12.14 -8.71
N GLY A 352 -0.03 12.65 -9.89
CA GLY A 352 1.38 12.75 -10.30
C GLY A 352 2.00 11.46 -10.84
N VAL A 353 1.28 10.34 -10.81
CA VAL A 353 1.76 9.04 -11.31
C VAL A 353 1.58 8.90 -12.82
N GLY A 354 2.68 8.56 -13.51
CA GLY A 354 2.74 8.44 -14.96
C GLY A 354 2.45 7.04 -15.52
N ASP A 355 2.52 6.95 -16.84
CA ASP A 355 2.28 5.73 -17.63
C ASP A 355 3.19 4.55 -17.26
N ARG A 356 4.43 4.84 -16.86
CA ARG A 356 5.44 3.83 -16.52
C ARG A 356 5.44 3.42 -15.05
N HIS A 357 4.60 3.99 -14.21
CA HIS A 357 4.51 3.53 -12.83
C HIS A 357 3.74 2.20 -12.77
N PRO A 358 4.02 1.34 -11.77
CA PRO A 358 3.22 0.16 -11.51
C PRO A 358 1.74 0.50 -11.35
N VAL A 359 0.87 -0.37 -11.87
CA VAL A 359 -0.56 -0.29 -11.60
C VAL A 359 -0.82 -0.70 -10.15
N ILE A 360 -1.61 0.12 -9.45
CA ILE A 360 -2.04 -0.06 -8.05
C ILE A 360 -3.56 0.03 -7.97
N TYR A 361 -4.17 -0.22 -6.80
CA TYR A 361 -5.63 -0.36 -6.67
C TYR A 361 -6.23 -1.46 -7.55
N VAL A 362 -5.46 -2.55 -7.72
CA VAL A 362 -5.88 -3.76 -8.45
C VAL A 362 -5.97 -4.92 -7.47
N SER A 363 -7.14 -5.52 -7.40
CA SER A 363 -7.37 -6.74 -6.62
C SER A 363 -6.76 -7.98 -7.31
N SER A 364 -6.51 -9.04 -6.54
CA SER A 364 -6.05 -10.33 -7.09
C SER A 364 -7.01 -10.85 -8.17
N ALA A 365 -8.32 -10.67 -7.98
CA ALA A 365 -9.34 -11.06 -8.94
C ALA A 365 -9.24 -10.26 -10.27
N GLU A 366 -8.96 -8.96 -10.21
CA GLU A 366 -8.76 -8.12 -11.40
C GLU A 366 -7.45 -8.45 -12.12
N ALA A 367 -6.37 -8.69 -11.37
CA ALA A 367 -5.08 -9.11 -11.94
C ALA A 367 -5.18 -10.45 -12.68
N VAL A 368 -5.98 -11.39 -12.17
CA VAL A 368 -6.29 -12.65 -12.88
C VAL A 368 -7.05 -12.38 -14.18
N LYS A 369 -8.02 -11.46 -14.20
CA LYS A 369 -8.73 -11.09 -15.44
C LYS A 369 -7.79 -10.47 -16.47
N PHE A 370 -6.86 -9.62 -16.04
CA PHE A 370 -5.81 -9.07 -16.91
C PHE A 370 -4.98 -10.20 -17.54
N CYS A 371 -4.54 -11.18 -16.75
CA CYS A 371 -3.79 -12.34 -17.25
C CYS A 371 -4.59 -13.16 -18.27
N GLN A 372 -5.89 -13.38 -18.01
CA GLN A 372 -6.79 -14.09 -18.94
C GLN A 372 -6.99 -13.34 -20.26
N TRP A 373 -7.15 -12.02 -20.18
CA TRP A 373 -7.23 -11.15 -21.35
C TRP A 373 -5.95 -11.21 -22.20
N LEU A 374 -4.78 -11.08 -21.56
CA LEU A 374 -3.49 -11.15 -22.25
C LEU A 374 -3.28 -12.54 -22.87
N SER A 375 -3.69 -13.59 -22.17
CA SER A 375 -3.64 -14.96 -22.67
C SER A 375 -4.48 -15.14 -23.95
N SER A 376 -5.70 -14.62 -23.92
CA SER A 376 -6.63 -14.70 -25.06
C SER A 376 -6.11 -13.93 -26.27
N ARG A 377 -5.50 -12.76 -26.02
CA ARG A 377 -4.93 -11.89 -27.04
C ARG A 377 -3.71 -12.51 -27.74
N GLU A 378 -2.83 -13.17 -26.98
CA GLU A 378 -1.54 -13.63 -27.51
C GLU A 378 -1.47 -15.15 -27.76
N ARG A 379 -2.51 -15.90 -27.39
CA ARG A 379 -2.53 -17.36 -27.45
C ARG A 379 -1.36 -17.99 -26.70
N ARG A 380 -0.97 -17.37 -25.59
CA ARG A 380 0.03 -17.84 -24.62
C ARG A 380 -0.63 -17.94 -23.26
N ARG A 381 -0.12 -18.78 -22.35
CA ARG A 381 -0.70 -18.89 -21.00
C ARG A 381 -0.04 -17.90 -20.05
N TYR A 382 -0.72 -16.78 -19.80
CA TYR A 382 -0.36 -15.81 -18.78
C TYR A 382 -1.15 -16.03 -17.49
N ARG A 383 -0.48 -15.82 -16.35
CA ARG A 383 -1.06 -15.93 -15.01
C ARG A 383 -0.26 -15.10 -14.01
N LEU A 384 -0.80 -14.94 -12.80
CA LEU A 384 0.00 -14.50 -11.66
C LEU A 384 1.12 -15.53 -11.36
N PRO A 385 2.29 -15.08 -10.87
CA PRO A 385 3.30 -15.98 -10.35
C PRO A 385 2.74 -16.80 -9.19
N THR A 386 3.22 -18.03 -9.04
CA THR A 386 3.10 -18.67 -7.73
C THR A 386 4.02 -17.98 -6.75
N GLU A 387 3.71 -18.08 -5.47
CA GLU A 387 4.56 -17.54 -4.41
C GLU A 387 6.00 -18.10 -4.52
N ALA A 388 6.13 -19.39 -4.80
CA ALA A 388 7.43 -20.03 -4.99
C ALA A 388 8.17 -19.51 -6.23
N GLU A 389 7.46 -19.29 -7.34
CA GLU A 389 8.06 -18.71 -8.55
C GLU A 389 8.55 -17.28 -8.32
N TRP A 390 7.76 -16.48 -7.60
CA TRP A 390 8.13 -15.12 -7.23
C TRP A 390 9.40 -15.11 -6.38
N GLU A 391 9.42 -15.92 -5.31
CA GLU A 391 10.57 -15.97 -4.40
C GLU A 391 11.82 -16.52 -5.08
N TYR A 392 11.67 -17.56 -5.92
CA TYR A 392 12.78 -18.07 -6.72
C TYR A 392 13.34 -17.00 -7.65
N ALA A 393 12.46 -16.27 -8.33
CA ALA A 393 12.85 -15.21 -9.24
C ALA A 393 13.58 -14.06 -8.53
N ALA A 394 13.23 -13.78 -7.28
CA ALA A 394 13.90 -12.79 -6.43
C ALA A 394 15.26 -13.31 -5.93
N ARG A 395 15.30 -14.53 -5.35
CA ARG A 395 16.44 -15.04 -4.58
C ARG A 395 17.49 -15.78 -5.40
N GLY A 396 17.10 -16.37 -6.53
CA GLY A 396 17.91 -17.34 -7.24
C GLY A 396 18.13 -18.64 -6.45
N THR A 397 19.22 -19.34 -6.76
CA THR A 397 19.60 -20.61 -6.12
C THR A 397 20.63 -20.42 -5.00
N ASP A 398 21.15 -19.21 -4.81
CA ASP A 398 22.17 -18.84 -3.84
C ASP A 398 21.60 -18.23 -2.54
N GLY A 399 20.27 -18.20 -2.38
CA GLY A 399 19.60 -17.90 -1.10
C GLY A 399 19.70 -16.44 -0.67
N ARG A 400 19.69 -15.48 -1.61
CA ARG A 400 19.92 -14.06 -1.31
C ARG A 400 18.83 -13.45 -0.41
N LYS A 401 19.25 -12.63 0.56
CA LYS A 401 18.35 -11.88 1.46
C LYS A 401 17.45 -10.92 0.66
N TYR A 402 18.04 -10.12 -0.22
CA TYR A 402 17.35 -9.24 -1.18
C TYR A 402 17.67 -9.66 -2.62
N PRO A 403 16.91 -9.22 -3.64
CA PRO A 403 17.16 -9.62 -5.03
C PRO A 403 18.60 -9.34 -5.51
N TRP A 404 19.15 -8.17 -5.14
CA TRP A 404 20.51 -7.76 -5.47
C TRP A 404 21.60 -8.46 -4.64
N GLY A 405 21.26 -9.05 -3.48
CA GLY A 405 22.23 -9.66 -2.57
C GLY A 405 21.98 -9.30 -1.11
N GLY A 406 23.06 -9.07 -0.36
CA GLY A 406 23.04 -8.76 1.07
C GLY A 406 23.43 -7.32 1.41
N GLN A 407 23.53 -6.42 0.42
CA GLN A 407 23.80 -5.01 0.68
C GLN A 407 22.56 -4.32 1.26
N GLU A 408 22.77 -3.52 2.30
CA GLU A 408 21.74 -2.72 2.97
C GLU A 408 22.12 -1.23 2.94
N GLY A 409 21.17 -0.36 3.27
CA GLY A 409 21.45 1.07 3.45
C GLY A 409 21.70 1.85 2.15
N ARG A 410 21.10 1.42 1.02
CA ARG A 410 21.29 2.05 -0.29
C ARG A 410 19.97 2.36 -0.98
N GLY A 411 19.77 3.65 -1.28
CA GLY A 411 18.57 4.16 -1.96
C GLY A 411 18.52 3.86 -3.45
N ASP A 412 19.64 3.50 -4.09
CA ASP A 412 19.67 3.19 -5.52
C ASP A 412 19.42 1.70 -5.85
N LEU A 413 19.03 0.90 -4.86
CA LEU A 413 18.72 -0.52 -5.02
C LEU A 413 17.20 -0.79 -5.08
N ALA A 414 16.37 0.04 -4.47
CA ALA A 414 14.93 -0.14 -4.41
C ALA A 414 14.24 1.16 -4.01
N ASN A 415 12.94 1.26 -4.29
CA ASN A 415 12.07 2.30 -3.75
C ASN A 415 11.35 1.80 -2.50
N PHE A 416 11.48 2.51 -1.39
CA PHE A 416 10.91 2.14 -0.08
C PHE A 416 10.67 3.38 0.80
N ALA A 417 10.20 3.19 2.04
CA ALA A 417 9.96 4.30 2.95
C ALA A 417 11.28 4.95 3.40
N ASP A 418 11.64 6.06 2.74
CA ASP A 418 12.87 6.80 2.94
C ASP A 418 12.61 8.28 3.28
N ARG A 419 13.63 9.14 3.22
CA ARG A 419 13.49 10.58 3.52
C ARG A 419 12.44 11.33 2.70
N ASN A 420 12.09 10.85 1.50
CA ASN A 420 11.11 11.45 0.61
C ASN A 420 9.67 11.12 1.03
N THR A 421 9.50 10.10 1.86
CA THR A 421 8.20 9.67 2.39
C THR A 421 7.92 10.29 3.77
N VAL A 422 6.64 10.40 4.14
CA VAL A 422 6.21 11.06 5.39
C VAL A 422 5.94 10.10 6.54
N PHE A 423 6.23 8.80 6.39
CA PHE A 423 5.92 7.80 7.41
C PHE A 423 6.85 7.93 8.63
N ALA A 424 6.35 7.61 9.83
CA ALA A 424 7.14 7.65 11.06
C ALA A 424 8.35 6.71 11.02
N TRP A 425 8.23 5.60 10.27
CA TRP A 425 9.28 4.59 10.12
C TRP A 425 10.20 4.79 8.91
N SER A 426 10.10 5.94 8.24
CA SER A 426 10.92 6.19 7.04
C SER A 426 12.39 6.38 7.41
N ASP A 427 13.29 5.78 6.64
CA ASP A 427 14.73 5.98 6.83
C ASP A 427 15.15 7.36 6.32
N ARG A 428 15.45 8.27 7.25
CA ARG A 428 15.79 9.67 6.93
C ARG A 428 17.19 9.86 6.35
N GLU A 429 18.05 8.84 6.45
CA GLU A 429 19.44 8.90 5.98
C GLU A 429 19.59 8.43 4.53
N ILE A 430 18.57 7.78 3.97
CA ILE A 430 18.57 7.24 2.62
C ILE A 430 17.68 8.09 1.71
N ASP A 431 18.11 8.22 0.45
CA ASP A 431 17.39 8.91 -0.63
C ASP A 431 17.32 7.99 -1.86
N ASP A 432 16.13 7.52 -2.20
CA ASP A 432 15.82 6.81 -3.44
C ASP A 432 15.28 7.74 -4.54
N GLY A 433 14.97 9.00 -4.18
CA GLY A 433 14.49 10.06 -5.06
C GLY A 433 12.98 10.09 -5.31
N PHE A 434 12.18 9.25 -4.65
CA PHE A 434 10.74 9.12 -4.92
C PHE A 434 9.87 9.20 -3.64
N PRO A 435 8.93 10.15 -3.56
CA PRO A 435 8.01 10.25 -2.42
C PRO A 435 6.86 9.21 -2.45
N GLU A 436 6.71 8.49 -3.57
CA GLU A 436 5.71 7.45 -3.81
C GLU A 436 6.31 6.37 -4.73
N SER A 437 5.49 5.51 -5.35
CA SER A 437 5.94 4.58 -6.39
C SER A 437 6.83 5.26 -7.45
N SER A 438 7.82 4.53 -7.96
CA SER A 438 8.72 5.01 -9.01
C SER A 438 8.29 4.47 -10.37
N PRO A 439 8.61 5.16 -11.48
CA PRO A 439 8.55 4.56 -12.81
C PRO A 439 9.36 3.26 -12.83
N VAL A 440 8.83 2.21 -13.44
CA VAL A 440 9.55 0.94 -13.55
C VAL A 440 10.89 1.13 -14.27
N GLY A 441 11.89 0.37 -13.82
CA GLY A 441 13.26 0.48 -14.34
C GLY A 441 14.11 1.62 -13.78
N SER A 442 13.67 2.24 -12.67
CA SER A 442 14.46 3.25 -11.96
C SER A 442 15.61 2.65 -11.14
N PHE A 443 15.52 1.36 -10.78
CA PHE A 443 16.50 0.66 -9.93
C PHE A 443 17.16 -0.54 -10.64
N PRO A 444 17.89 -0.34 -11.74
CA PRO A 444 18.50 -1.46 -12.48
C PRO A 444 19.59 -2.20 -11.70
N VAL A 445 20.20 -1.56 -10.69
CA VAL A 445 21.20 -2.18 -9.81
C VAL A 445 20.53 -3.08 -8.75
N GLY A 446 19.24 -2.86 -8.49
CA GLY A 446 18.39 -3.68 -7.63
C GLY A 446 17.91 -5.01 -8.25
N ALA A 447 18.32 -5.30 -9.48
CA ALA A 447 17.82 -6.46 -10.20
C ALA A 447 18.19 -7.79 -9.51
N SER A 448 17.27 -8.75 -9.61
CA SER A 448 17.47 -10.12 -9.15
C SER A 448 18.60 -10.84 -9.94
N PRO A 449 19.05 -12.04 -9.51
CA PRO A 449 20.04 -12.83 -10.26
C PRO A 449 19.61 -13.18 -11.69
N PHE A 450 18.30 -13.10 -11.98
CA PHE A 450 17.73 -13.34 -13.30
C PHE A 450 17.51 -12.05 -14.11
N GLY A 451 17.90 -10.89 -13.59
CA GLY A 451 17.76 -9.58 -14.23
C GLY A 451 16.36 -8.96 -14.08
N ILE A 452 15.57 -9.46 -13.15
CA ILE A 452 14.19 -9.00 -12.91
C ILE A 452 14.24 -7.86 -11.89
N GLU A 453 13.65 -6.73 -12.24
CA GLU A 453 13.72 -5.49 -11.48
C GLU A 453 12.46 -5.30 -10.61
N ASP A 454 12.58 -4.39 -9.64
CA ASP A 454 11.52 -4.03 -8.71
C ASP A 454 10.91 -5.25 -8.00
N MET A 455 11.70 -6.32 -7.80
CA MET A 455 11.31 -7.49 -6.99
C MET A 455 11.35 -7.17 -5.49
N ALA A 456 11.88 -6.02 -5.12
CA ALA A 456 11.92 -5.51 -3.76
C ALA A 456 11.58 -4.02 -3.80
N GLY A 457 10.55 -3.61 -3.06
CA GLY A 457 10.06 -2.23 -3.02
C GLY A 457 9.14 -1.88 -4.18
N ASN A 458 8.93 -0.57 -4.40
CA ASN A 458 7.98 0.00 -5.34
C ASN A 458 6.52 -0.40 -5.02
N VAL A 459 6.07 -1.61 -5.34
CA VAL A 459 4.72 -2.09 -4.96
C VAL A 459 4.77 -3.55 -4.49
N TRP A 460 3.93 -3.88 -3.52
CA TRP A 460 3.60 -5.26 -3.22
C TRP A 460 2.99 -5.94 -4.44
N GLU A 461 3.17 -7.25 -4.58
CA GLU A 461 2.72 -7.96 -5.77
C GLU A 461 1.90 -9.21 -5.47
N TRP A 462 0.68 -9.24 -6.00
CA TRP A 462 -0.19 -10.41 -5.90
C TRP A 462 0.44 -11.68 -6.48
N CYS A 463 0.39 -12.75 -5.70
CA CYS A 463 0.68 -14.12 -6.12
C CYS A 463 -0.63 -14.91 -6.29
N SER A 464 -0.56 -16.05 -6.98
CA SER A 464 -1.72 -16.92 -7.20
C SER A 464 -2.16 -17.67 -5.95
N ASP A 465 -1.25 -17.83 -4.99
CA ASP A 465 -1.38 -18.71 -3.84
C ASP A 465 -2.31 -18.13 -2.78
N PHE A 466 -3.08 -19.00 -2.15
CA PHE A 466 -3.68 -18.67 -0.86
C PHE A 466 -2.62 -18.81 0.22
N LEU A 467 -2.72 -17.99 1.28
CA LEU A 467 -1.82 -18.11 2.41
C LEU A 467 -1.98 -19.49 3.05
N GLU A 468 -0.89 -20.25 3.07
CA GLU A 468 -0.77 -21.50 3.81
C GLU A 468 0.56 -21.48 4.61
N PRO A 469 0.59 -22.11 5.79
CA PRO A 469 1.82 -22.34 6.54
C PRO A 469 2.81 -23.16 5.72
N TYR A 470 4.10 -22.84 5.83
CA TYR A 470 5.13 -23.71 5.29
C TYR A 470 5.17 -25.02 6.07
N ARG A 471 5.36 -26.14 5.35
CA ARG A 471 5.34 -27.50 5.93
C ARG A 471 6.72 -28.13 6.03
N GLY A 472 7.76 -27.48 5.51
CA GLY A 472 9.14 -27.99 5.56
C GLY A 472 9.42 -29.18 4.63
N THR A 473 8.45 -29.56 3.78
CA THR A 473 8.59 -30.70 2.88
C THR A 473 9.02 -30.28 1.48
N PRO A 474 9.83 -31.09 0.77
CA PRO A 474 10.19 -30.81 -0.60
C PRO A 474 8.96 -30.70 -1.52
N LYS A 475 8.93 -29.69 -2.40
CA LYS A 475 7.85 -29.49 -3.36
C LYS A 475 8.39 -29.39 -4.79
N THR A 476 7.60 -29.81 -5.78
CA THR A 476 7.89 -29.61 -7.21
C THR A 476 6.73 -28.85 -7.84
N ASN A 477 7.01 -27.68 -8.41
CA ASN A 477 6.01 -26.76 -8.96
C ASN A 477 4.80 -26.59 -8.03
N PRO A 478 5.00 -26.15 -6.77
CA PRO A 478 3.89 -25.96 -5.85
C PRO A 478 2.88 -25.00 -6.49
N ARG A 479 1.61 -25.42 -6.46
CA ARG A 479 0.50 -24.63 -6.96
C ARG A 479 -0.37 -24.21 -5.79
N ALA A 480 -0.99 -23.06 -5.96
CA ALA A 480 -2.01 -22.54 -5.06
C ALA A 480 -3.04 -23.61 -4.67
N ALA A 481 -3.42 -23.61 -3.40
CA ALA A 481 -4.63 -24.30 -2.96
C ALA A 481 -5.84 -23.87 -3.80
N LYS A 482 -6.84 -24.74 -3.94
CA LYS A 482 -8.05 -24.43 -4.75
C LYS A 482 -8.93 -23.37 -4.10
N SER A 483 -8.82 -23.18 -2.79
CA SER A 483 -9.61 -22.25 -1.97
C SER A 483 -8.82 -21.82 -0.74
N GLY A 484 -9.10 -20.63 -0.23
CA GLY A 484 -8.52 -20.06 0.99
C GLY A 484 -9.08 -18.67 1.25
N ALA A 485 -8.83 -18.12 2.44
CA ALA A 485 -9.37 -16.83 2.85
C ALA A 485 -8.59 -15.65 2.27
N LYS A 486 -7.25 -15.72 2.29
CA LYS A 486 -6.33 -14.64 1.90
C LYS A 486 -5.39 -15.10 0.79
N ARG A 487 -5.11 -14.21 -0.15
CA ARG A 487 -4.10 -14.34 -1.22
C ARG A 487 -2.78 -13.79 -0.74
N VAL A 488 -1.68 -14.44 -1.12
CA VAL A 488 -0.33 -13.98 -0.83
C VAL A 488 0.05 -12.80 -1.74
N TYR A 489 0.79 -11.84 -1.19
CA TYR A 489 1.56 -10.87 -1.96
C TYR A 489 2.99 -10.73 -1.40
N ARG A 490 3.93 -10.29 -2.24
CA ARG A 490 5.38 -10.32 -1.97
C ARG A 490 6.09 -9.01 -2.38
N GLY A 491 7.28 -8.79 -1.82
CA GLY A 491 8.26 -7.80 -2.31
C GLY A 491 8.41 -6.49 -1.52
N GLY A 492 7.46 -6.13 -0.66
CA GLY A 492 7.45 -4.78 -0.09
C GLY A 492 6.97 -3.74 -1.10
N SER A 493 6.89 -2.51 -0.65
CA SER A 493 6.41 -1.36 -1.43
C SER A 493 7.17 -0.09 -1.09
N TRP A 494 6.86 1.01 -1.78
CA TRP A 494 7.35 2.36 -1.45
C TRP A 494 6.98 2.82 -0.03
N LYS A 495 6.03 2.15 0.65
CA LYS A 495 5.67 2.41 2.05
C LYS A 495 6.41 1.53 3.06
N SER A 496 7.16 0.54 2.58
CA SER A 496 7.74 -0.50 3.42
C SER A 496 9.07 -0.07 4.04
N ARG A 497 9.35 -0.55 5.26
CA ARG A 497 10.69 -0.45 5.84
C ARG A 497 11.67 -1.27 5.00
N PHE A 498 12.95 -0.90 5.03
CA PHE A 498 13.99 -1.63 4.30
C PHE A 498 14.02 -3.13 4.65
N ASN A 499 13.81 -3.50 5.92
CA ASN A 499 13.78 -4.91 6.35
C ASN A 499 12.57 -5.70 5.83
N SER A 500 11.50 -5.03 5.37
CA SER A 500 10.34 -5.68 4.76
C SER A 500 10.54 -5.97 3.27
N LEU A 501 11.68 -5.54 2.69
CA LEU A 501 12.04 -5.79 1.30
C LEU A 501 12.73 -7.15 1.10
N ARG A 502 12.89 -7.95 2.16
CA ARG A 502 13.51 -9.28 2.09
C ARG A 502 12.70 -10.14 1.13
N ALA A 503 13.40 -10.93 0.33
CA ALA A 503 12.77 -11.75 -0.70
C ALA A 503 11.87 -12.87 -0.12
N THR A 504 11.95 -13.14 1.17
CA THR A 504 11.13 -14.11 1.89
C THR A 504 9.93 -13.48 2.60
N THR A 505 9.87 -12.16 2.77
CA THR A 505 8.76 -11.49 3.46
C THR A 505 7.44 -11.76 2.74
N ARG A 506 6.44 -12.19 3.51
CA ARG A 506 5.12 -12.60 3.01
C ARG A 506 4.04 -11.71 3.62
N GLY A 507 3.20 -11.14 2.78
CA GLY A 507 1.94 -10.53 3.21
C GLY A 507 0.75 -11.30 2.64
N SER A 508 -0.44 -11.07 3.19
CA SER A 508 -1.65 -11.64 2.62
C SER A 508 -2.89 -10.80 2.92
N ASN A 509 -3.84 -10.77 1.99
CA ASN A 509 -5.13 -10.12 2.21
C ASN A 509 -6.23 -10.80 1.37
N VAL A 510 -7.49 -10.47 1.62
CA VAL A 510 -8.63 -11.07 0.92
C VAL A 510 -8.55 -10.79 -0.60
N PRO A 511 -9.05 -11.69 -1.47
CA PRO A 511 -8.86 -11.57 -2.93
C PRO A 511 -9.37 -10.28 -3.59
N ASN A 512 -10.34 -9.61 -2.95
CA ASN A 512 -10.95 -8.35 -3.44
C ASN A 512 -10.29 -7.10 -2.85
N TYR A 513 -9.32 -7.26 -1.95
CA TYR A 513 -8.57 -6.14 -1.38
C TYR A 513 -7.74 -5.44 -2.47
N SER A 514 -7.57 -4.13 -2.35
CA SER A 514 -6.70 -3.34 -3.22
C SER A 514 -6.32 -2.05 -2.50
N CYS A 515 -5.07 -1.62 -2.61
CA CYS A 515 -4.56 -0.39 -1.99
C CYS A 515 -3.56 0.33 -2.90
N ASN A 516 -3.03 1.47 -2.43
CA ASN A 516 -2.21 2.39 -3.21
C ASN A 516 -0.74 1.96 -3.38
N ASP A 517 -0.38 0.79 -2.87
CA ASP A 517 0.97 0.25 -2.91
C ASP A 517 0.99 -1.25 -3.24
N LEU A 518 -0.12 -1.78 -3.78
CA LEU A 518 -0.29 -3.19 -4.16
C LEU A 518 -0.70 -3.31 -5.64
N GLY A 519 0.20 -3.92 -6.41
CA GLY A 519 0.05 -4.22 -7.82
C GLY A 519 0.28 -5.70 -8.10
N PHE A 520 0.84 -6.00 -9.27
CA PHE A 520 1.16 -7.36 -9.67
C PHE A 520 2.13 -7.41 -10.86
N ARG A 521 2.73 -8.59 -11.04
CA ARG A 521 3.49 -8.96 -12.23
C ARG A 521 2.95 -10.24 -12.84
N VAL A 522 3.39 -10.59 -14.05
CA VAL A 522 2.83 -11.74 -14.79
C VAL A 522 3.87 -12.78 -15.14
N VAL A 523 3.47 -14.04 -15.05
CA VAL A 523 4.19 -15.20 -15.60
C VAL A 523 3.60 -15.57 -16.94
N CYS A 524 4.45 -15.94 -17.90
CA CYS A 524 4.06 -16.70 -19.09
C CYS A 524 4.66 -18.10 -18.99
N GLU A 525 3.83 -19.13 -19.21
CA GLU A 525 4.33 -20.50 -19.24
C GLU A 525 5.27 -20.72 -20.43
N CYS A 526 6.28 -21.56 -20.21
CA CYS A 526 7.31 -21.91 -21.18
C CYS A 526 7.08 -23.36 -21.63
N GLU A 527 6.45 -23.55 -22.79
CA GLU A 527 6.15 -24.88 -23.36
C GLU A 527 7.35 -25.53 -24.05
#